data_AF-A0AAV6BEP4-F1
#
_entry.id   AF-A0AAV6BEP4-F1
#
_cell.length_a   1.000
_cell.length_b   1.000
_cell.length_c   1.000
_cell.angle_alpha   90.00
_cell.angle_beta   90.00
_cell.angle_gamma   90.00
#
_symmetry.space_group_name_H-M   'P 1'
#
loop_
_entity.id
_entity.type
_entity.pdbx_description
1 polymer ?
#
loop_
_entity_poly.entity_id
_entity_poly.type
_entity_poly.pdbx_seq_one_letter_code
_entity_poly.pdbx_strand_id
1 'polypeptide(L)'
;MSLRTILCLLAVTLPAGAGVSFAGPQTAANPAPAKEAILTAADVGDKLLPEKVFFRGQIAPVQARNTGGVRYADGFLVFAGLVDSSGYSSGLREKYQAYLINEVPVEIGGQTLKPGTYGIGFLEGNKFVVMDIGANDVLQAASTKDAEMKRPVPLQFTGATGAGNYRLYHGRDYIEFHRAK
;
A
#
# COMPACT_ATOMS: atom_id res chain seq x y z
N MET A 1 -31.04 -75.17 0.66
CA MET A 1 -32.31 -75.29 -0.11
C MET A 1 -33.03 -73.96 -0.01
N SER A 2 -33.42 -73.21 -1.04
CA SER A 2 -33.33 -73.34 -2.49
C SER A 2 -33.35 -71.93 -3.09
N LEU A 3 -32.54 -71.76 -4.12
CA LEU A 3 -32.47 -70.72 -5.14
C LEU A 3 -33.87 -70.30 -5.67
N ARG A 4 -34.08 -69.01 -5.99
CA ARG A 4 -34.52 -68.58 -7.34
C ARG A 4 -34.54 -67.06 -7.55
N THR A 5 -33.69 -66.68 -8.49
CA THR A 5 -33.57 -65.47 -9.30
C THR A 5 -34.88 -64.96 -9.88
N ILE A 6 -35.14 -63.64 -9.77
CA ILE A 6 -35.82 -62.87 -10.83
C ILE A 6 -35.08 -61.54 -11.01
N LEU A 7 -34.55 -61.42 -12.22
CA LEU A 7 -33.89 -60.28 -12.84
C LEU A 7 -34.98 -59.34 -13.40
N CYS A 8 -34.99 -58.07 -13.01
CA CYS A 8 -35.67 -57.02 -13.78
C CYS A 8 -34.70 -55.85 -13.96
N LEU A 9 -34.20 -55.74 -15.20
CA LEU A 9 -33.57 -54.53 -15.73
C LEU A 9 -34.55 -53.36 -15.58
N LEU A 10 -34.10 -52.24 -15.04
CA LEU A 10 -34.67 -50.94 -15.37
C LEU A 10 -33.56 -49.90 -15.57
N ALA A 11 -33.88 -48.97 -16.46
CA ALA A 11 -32.95 -48.23 -17.29
C ALA A 11 -32.23 -47.08 -16.59
N VAL A 12 -31.07 -46.79 -17.18
CA VAL A 12 -30.24 -45.59 -17.12
C VAL A 12 -31.06 -44.29 -17.06
N THR A 13 -30.70 -43.41 -16.12
CA THR A 13 -30.54 -41.97 -16.37
C THR A 13 -29.59 -41.36 -15.34
N LEU A 14 -28.35 -41.04 -15.75
CA LEU A 14 -27.51 -40.05 -15.07
C LEU A 14 -27.95 -38.65 -15.53
N PRO A 15 -28.16 -37.68 -14.63
CA PRO A 15 -27.99 -36.28 -14.97
C PRO A 15 -26.56 -35.86 -14.62
N ALA A 16 -25.71 -35.80 -15.66
CA ALA A 16 -24.47 -35.04 -15.63
C ALA A 16 -24.82 -33.54 -15.60
N GLY A 17 -24.86 -32.97 -14.40
CA GLY A 17 -25.02 -31.53 -14.18
C GLY A 17 -23.71 -30.91 -13.71
N ALA A 18 -22.68 -30.91 -14.56
CA ALA A 18 -21.49 -30.08 -14.34
C ALA A 18 -21.86 -28.63 -14.69
N GLY A 19 -22.41 -27.92 -13.70
CA GLY A 19 -22.59 -26.47 -13.77
C GLY A 19 -21.22 -25.80 -13.74
N VAL A 20 -20.64 -25.56 -14.92
CA VAL A 20 -19.49 -24.66 -15.06
C VAL A 20 -20.04 -23.25 -14.88
N SER A 21 -19.96 -22.72 -13.66
CA SER A 21 -20.22 -21.31 -13.39
C SER A 21 -19.11 -20.50 -14.05
N PHE A 22 -19.34 -20.04 -15.27
CA PHE A 22 -18.57 -18.94 -15.83
C PHE A 22 -18.92 -17.69 -15.01
N ALA A 23 -18.06 -17.33 -14.08
CA ALA A 23 -18.06 -16.01 -13.48
C ALA A 23 -17.84 -15.00 -14.61
N GLY A 24 -18.91 -14.38 -15.08
CA GLY A 24 -18.82 -13.25 -15.99
C GLY A 24 -17.99 -12.13 -15.34
N PRO A 25 -17.34 -11.27 -16.14
CA PRO A 25 -16.62 -10.12 -15.60
C PRO A 25 -17.56 -9.31 -14.72
N GLN A 26 -17.33 -9.32 -13.41
CA GLN A 26 -17.95 -8.39 -12.50
C GLN A 26 -17.47 -7.00 -12.93
N THR A 27 -18.32 -6.26 -13.62
CA THR A 27 -18.19 -4.81 -13.71
C THR A 27 -18.12 -4.31 -12.28
N ALA A 28 -16.92 -3.95 -11.83
CA ALA A 28 -16.72 -3.28 -10.56
C ALA A 28 -17.65 -2.07 -10.58
N ALA A 29 -18.64 -2.06 -9.68
CA ALA A 29 -19.50 -0.91 -9.51
C ALA A 29 -18.58 0.29 -9.23
N ASN A 30 -18.65 1.32 -10.07
CA ASN A 30 -17.86 2.53 -9.89
C ASN A 30 -18.24 3.09 -8.51
N PRO A 31 -17.33 3.11 -7.52
CA PRO A 31 -17.68 3.60 -6.20
C PRO A 31 -18.14 5.06 -6.33
N ALA A 32 -19.14 5.45 -5.52
CA ALA A 32 -19.57 6.84 -5.44
C ALA A 32 -18.35 7.75 -5.24
N PRO A 33 -18.31 8.96 -5.82
CA PRO A 33 -17.15 9.84 -5.78
C PRO A 33 -16.69 10.00 -4.33
N ALA A 34 -15.49 9.52 -4.04
CA ALA A 34 -14.91 9.65 -2.72
C ALA A 34 -14.53 11.12 -2.52
N LYS A 35 -14.70 11.63 -1.29
CA LYS A 35 -14.18 12.95 -0.97
C LYS A 35 -12.66 12.86 -0.86
N GLU A 36 -11.96 13.67 -1.66
CA GLU A 36 -10.51 13.82 -1.55
C GLU A 36 -10.14 14.30 -0.14
N ALA A 37 -9.19 13.62 0.49
CA ALA A 37 -8.83 13.88 1.88
C ALA A 37 -7.39 13.50 2.21
N ILE A 38 -6.76 14.30 3.07
CA ILE A 38 -5.58 13.88 3.82
C ILE A 38 -6.03 12.96 4.94
N LEU A 39 -5.43 11.79 5.03
CA LEU A 39 -5.73 10.76 6.01
C LEU A 39 -4.74 10.85 7.18
N THR A 40 -5.29 10.77 8.38
CA THR A 40 -4.53 10.76 9.63
C THR A 40 -4.30 9.33 10.14
N ALA A 41 -3.57 9.19 11.24
CA ALA A 41 -3.38 7.88 11.87
C ALA A 41 -4.71 7.20 12.27
N ALA A 42 -5.75 7.97 12.61
CA ALA A 42 -7.07 7.42 12.93
C ALA A 42 -7.81 6.86 11.70
N ASP A 43 -7.41 7.26 10.50
CA ASP A 43 -7.99 6.83 9.24
C ASP A 43 -7.23 5.66 8.62
N VAL A 44 -5.91 5.61 8.84
CA VAL A 44 -5.01 4.61 8.23
C VAL A 44 -4.66 3.49 9.19
N GLY A 45 -4.18 3.81 10.40
CA GLY A 45 -3.47 2.91 11.32
C GLY A 45 -4.02 1.48 11.38
N ASP A 46 -5.08 1.26 12.16
CA ASP A 46 -5.65 -0.08 12.38
C ASP A 46 -6.69 -0.47 11.29
N LYS A 47 -6.96 0.42 10.33
CA LYS A 47 -8.04 0.25 9.34
C LYS A 47 -7.55 -0.21 7.98
N LEU A 48 -6.38 0.25 7.57
CA LEU A 48 -5.85 0.05 6.21
C LEU A 48 -4.47 -0.61 6.22
N LEU A 49 -3.69 -0.41 7.28
CA LEU A 49 -2.29 -0.80 7.31
C LEU A 49 -2.11 -2.13 8.05
N PRO A 50 -1.43 -3.13 7.46
CA PRO A 50 -1.12 -4.38 8.17
C PRO A 50 -0.28 -4.12 9.43
N GLU A 51 -0.58 -4.83 10.52
CA GLU A 51 0.19 -4.74 11.78
C GLU A 51 1.67 -5.10 11.58
N LYS A 52 1.94 -6.00 10.63
CA LYS A 52 3.27 -6.47 10.27
C LYS A 52 3.42 -6.53 8.76
N VAL A 53 4.59 -6.14 8.28
CA VAL A 53 4.91 -6.12 6.85
C VAL A 53 6.16 -6.94 6.57
N PHE A 54 6.17 -7.58 5.42
CA PHE A 54 7.35 -8.28 4.90
C PHE A 54 8.23 -7.29 4.12
N PHE A 55 9.54 -7.31 4.40
CA PHE A 55 10.52 -6.57 3.63
C PHE A 55 11.87 -7.29 3.69
N ARG A 56 12.50 -7.53 2.54
CA ARG A 56 13.83 -8.15 2.41
C ARG A 56 14.04 -9.40 3.29
N GLY A 57 13.09 -10.34 3.25
CA GLY A 57 13.22 -11.62 3.96
C GLY A 57 12.89 -11.58 5.45
N GLN A 58 12.43 -10.44 5.98
CA GLN A 58 12.06 -10.28 7.38
C GLN A 58 10.64 -9.73 7.51
N ILE A 59 10.03 -9.96 8.68
CA ILE A 59 8.75 -9.40 9.06
C ILE A 59 9.00 -8.38 10.16
N ALA A 60 8.53 -7.15 9.97
CA ALA A 60 8.66 -6.07 10.93
C ALA A 60 7.31 -5.45 11.28
N PRO A 61 7.07 -5.04 12.53
CA PRO A 61 5.83 -4.39 12.91
C PRO A 61 5.79 -2.95 12.38
N VAL A 62 4.58 -2.50 12.03
CA VAL A 62 4.31 -1.12 11.65
C VAL A 62 3.75 -0.36 12.84
N GLN A 63 4.16 0.90 12.99
CA GLN A 63 3.74 1.78 14.07
C GLN A 63 2.41 2.45 13.68
N ALA A 64 1.28 1.84 14.00
CA ALA A 64 -0.06 2.33 13.64
C ALA A 64 -0.33 3.81 14.00
N ARG A 65 0.29 4.30 15.08
CA ARG A 65 0.20 5.71 15.53
C ARG A 65 0.97 6.70 14.65
N ASN A 66 1.95 6.22 13.88
CA ASN A 66 2.80 7.00 13.01
C ASN A 66 2.49 6.65 11.54
N THR A 67 1.22 6.86 11.18
CA THR A 67 0.66 6.56 9.86
C THR A 67 -0.09 7.76 9.31
N GLY A 68 -0.29 7.78 7.99
CA GLY A 68 -1.11 8.77 7.31
C GLY A 68 -1.19 8.47 5.82
N GLY A 69 -1.90 9.30 5.08
CA GLY A 69 -2.01 9.14 3.64
C GLY A 69 -2.86 10.19 2.94
N VAL A 70 -3.25 9.86 1.73
CA VAL A 70 -4.10 10.63 0.83
C VAL A 70 -5.14 9.68 0.25
N ARG A 71 -6.40 10.11 0.28
CA ARG A 71 -7.48 9.53 -0.52
C ARG A 71 -7.79 10.47 -1.66
N TYR A 72 -7.73 9.97 -2.88
CA TYR A 72 -8.11 10.70 -4.09
C TYR A 72 -9.63 10.75 -4.27
N ALA A 73 -10.10 11.65 -5.13
CA ALA A 73 -11.52 11.82 -5.41
C ALA A 73 -12.19 10.58 -6.05
N ASP A 74 -11.41 9.73 -6.71
CA ASP A 74 -11.86 8.44 -7.26
C ASP A 74 -11.69 7.27 -6.27
N GLY A 75 -11.29 7.56 -5.03
CA GLY A 75 -11.25 6.60 -3.93
C GLY A 75 -9.91 5.88 -3.75
N PHE A 76 -8.98 5.98 -4.71
CA PHE A 76 -7.66 5.38 -4.58
C PHE A 76 -6.84 6.02 -3.46
N LEU A 77 -5.92 5.22 -2.91
CA LEU A 77 -5.15 5.58 -1.74
C LEU A 77 -3.65 5.61 -2.01
N VAL A 78 -2.97 6.53 -1.32
CA VAL A 78 -1.52 6.53 -1.10
C VAL A 78 -1.30 6.74 0.39
N PHE A 79 -0.68 5.80 1.08
CA PHE A 79 -0.52 5.87 2.52
C PHE A 79 0.77 5.21 2.97
N ALA A 80 1.27 5.61 4.13
CA ALA A 80 2.50 5.07 4.68
C ALA A 80 2.44 4.97 6.21
N GLY A 81 3.32 4.14 6.76
CA GLY A 81 3.51 3.96 8.19
C GLY A 81 4.96 3.68 8.56
N LEU A 82 5.42 4.21 9.69
CA LEU A 82 6.77 3.92 10.19
C LEU A 82 6.93 2.46 10.57
N VAL A 83 8.08 1.89 10.27
CA VAL A 83 8.39 0.49 10.55
C VAL A 83 9.38 0.42 11.70
N ASP A 84 9.19 -0.53 12.61
CA ASP A 84 10.25 -0.91 13.55
C ASP A 84 11.30 -1.75 12.82
N SER A 85 12.29 -1.06 12.27
CA SER A 85 13.38 -1.68 11.52
C SER A 85 14.59 -2.07 12.39
N SER A 86 14.40 -2.18 13.71
CA SER A 86 15.48 -2.54 14.66
C SER A 86 16.14 -3.89 14.38
N GLY A 87 15.41 -4.84 13.79
CA GLY A 87 15.92 -6.17 13.41
C GLY A 87 16.75 -6.21 12.11
N TYR A 88 16.81 -5.11 11.36
CA TYR A 88 17.61 -5.03 10.13
C TYR A 88 19.03 -4.56 10.39
N SER A 89 19.93 -4.82 9.44
CA SER A 89 21.28 -4.27 9.46
C SER A 89 21.27 -2.74 9.43
N SER A 90 22.29 -2.10 10.01
CA SER A 90 22.39 -0.64 10.10
C SER A 90 22.19 0.05 8.75
N GLY A 91 22.86 -0.43 7.70
CA GLY A 91 22.75 0.17 6.36
C GLY A 91 21.36 0.05 5.74
N LEU A 92 20.59 -1.00 6.08
CA LEU A 92 19.21 -1.09 5.62
C LEU A 92 18.25 -0.29 6.50
N ARG A 93 18.46 -0.30 7.81
CA ARG A 93 17.67 0.46 8.77
C ARG A 93 17.69 1.96 8.48
N GLU A 94 18.82 2.49 8.01
CA GLU A 94 18.93 3.89 7.60
C GLU A 94 18.00 4.23 6.42
N LYS A 95 17.90 3.32 5.44
CA LYS A 95 17.05 3.49 4.25
C LYS A 95 15.59 3.08 4.46
N TYR A 96 15.33 2.10 5.33
CA TYR A 96 14.01 1.52 5.53
C TYR A 96 13.39 2.04 6.83
N GLN A 97 12.79 3.22 6.72
CA GLN A 97 12.19 3.94 7.85
C GLN A 97 10.66 3.79 7.86
N ALA A 98 10.03 3.76 6.68
CA ALA A 98 8.59 3.61 6.54
C ALA A 98 8.22 2.62 5.41
N TYR A 99 7.00 2.08 5.51
CA TYR A 99 6.37 1.27 4.49
C TYR A 99 5.34 2.12 3.76
N LEU A 100 5.50 2.26 2.44
CA LEU A 100 4.65 3.05 1.55
C LEU A 100 3.80 2.10 0.70
N ILE A 101 2.52 2.41 0.58
CA ILE A 101 1.59 1.75 -0.34
C ILE A 101 0.96 2.83 -1.22
N ASN A 102 1.01 2.64 -2.54
CA ASN A 102 0.31 3.49 -3.51
C ASN A 102 -0.49 2.62 -4.47
N GLU A 103 -1.78 2.89 -4.60
CA GLU A 103 -2.67 2.17 -5.52
C GLU A 103 -2.63 2.73 -6.94
N VAL A 104 -2.09 3.94 -7.11
CA VAL A 104 -1.98 4.65 -8.38
C VAL A 104 -0.52 5.04 -8.64
N PRO A 105 -0.13 5.24 -9.91
CA PRO A 105 1.17 5.80 -10.21
C PRO A 105 1.29 7.19 -9.59
N VAL A 106 2.42 7.46 -8.93
CA VAL A 106 2.73 8.77 -8.34
C VAL A 106 4.02 9.30 -8.93
N GLU A 107 4.13 10.61 -9.07
CA GLU A 107 5.39 11.27 -9.39
C GLU A 107 6.06 11.82 -8.15
N ILE A 108 7.34 11.51 -8.01
CA ILE A 108 8.19 11.93 -6.90
C ILE A 108 9.52 12.41 -7.51
N GLY A 109 9.88 13.67 -7.31
CA GLY A 109 11.14 14.22 -7.85
C GLY A 109 11.29 14.04 -9.37
N GLY A 110 10.19 14.15 -10.13
CA GLY A 110 10.18 13.98 -11.58
C GLY A 110 10.28 12.53 -12.08
N GLN A 111 10.17 11.54 -11.19
CA GLN A 111 10.18 10.12 -11.52
C GLN A 111 8.84 9.48 -11.17
N THR A 112 8.34 8.62 -12.05
CA THR A 112 7.10 7.88 -11.83
C THR A 112 7.36 6.62 -11.02
N LEU A 113 6.74 6.51 -9.85
CA LEU A 113 6.63 5.30 -9.06
C LEU A 113 5.33 4.59 -9.42
N LYS A 114 5.43 3.33 -9.88
CA LYS A 114 4.26 2.51 -10.22
C LYS A 114 3.47 2.13 -8.96
N PRO A 115 2.20 1.70 -9.10
CA PRO A 115 1.44 1.13 -7.97
C PRO A 115 2.18 -0.04 -7.32
N GLY A 116 2.15 -0.11 -6.00
CA GLY A 116 2.79 -1.19 -5.27
C GLY A 116 3.03 -0.89 -3.79
N THR A 117 3.91 -1.69 -3.20
CA THR A 117 4.38 -1.56 -1.83
C THR A 117 5.89 -1.37 -1.81
N TYR A 118 6.36 -0.40 -1.04
CA TYR A 118 7.74 0.05 -1.07
C TYR A 118 8.27 0.32 0.33
N GLY A 119 9.58 0.15 0.51
CA GLY A 119 10.29 0.72 1.64
C GLY A 119 10.72 2.14 1.30
N ILE A 120 10.64 3.08 2.25
CA ILE A 120 11.09 4.45 2.04
C ILE A 120 11.92 4.96 3.21
N GLY A 121 12.76 5.96 2.93
CA GLY A 121 13.56 6.62 3.96
C GLY A 121 14.04 8.01 3.56
N PHE A 122 14.22 8.83 4.59
CA PHE A 122 14.87 10.13 4.52
C PHE A 122 16.30 9.98 5.04
N LEU A 123 17.26 10.13 4.14
CA LEU A 123 18.68 9.98 4.39
C LEU A 123 19.32 11.34 4.67
N GLU A 124 20.52 11.30 5.26
CA GLU A 124 21.35 12.48 5.39
C GLU A 124 21.62 13.15 4.03
N GLY A 125 21.88 14.45 4.04
CA GLY A 125 22.15 15.22 2.82
C GLY A 125 20.90 15.49 1.97
N ASN A 126 19.72 15.59 2.59
CA ASN A 126 18.46 15.94 1.93
C ASN A 126 18.08 14.97 0.80
N LYS A 127 18.17 13.66 1.09
CA LYS A 127 17.92 12.61 0.11
C LYS A 127 16.74 11.73 0.54
N PHE A 128 15.80 11.55 -0.36
CA PHE A 128 14.71 10.59 -0.24
C PHE A 128 15.02 9.36 -1.09
N VAL A 129 14.76 8.17 -0.56
CA VAL A 129 14.91 6.90 -1.28
C VAL A 129 13.62 6.09 -1.19
N VAL A 130 13.29 5.45 -2.31
CA VAL A 130 12.25 4.42 -2.41
C VAL A 130 12.92 3.12 -2.82
N MET A 131 12.55 2.03 -2.17
CA MET A 131 13.03 0.69 -2.44
C MET A 131 11.87 -0.25 -2.72
N ASP A 132 12.07 -1.20 -3.63
CA ASP A 132 11.17 -2.34 -3.74
C ASP A 132 11.26 -3.25 -2.49
N ILE A 133 10.36 -4.24 -2.41
CA ILE A 133 10.33 -5.22 -1.31
C ILE A 133 11.62 -6.06 -1.18
N GLY A 134 12.47 -6.07 -2.21
CA GLY A 134 13.79 -6.70 -2.24
C GLY A 134 14.91 -5.79 -1.72
N ALA A 135 14.59 -4.56 -1.29
CA ALA A 135 15.51 -3.51 -0.90
C ALA A 135 16.41 -2.98 -2.03
N ASN A 136 15.96 -3.07 -3.28
CA ASN A 136 16.62 -2.39 -4.40
C ASN A 136 16.10 -0.96 -4.49
N ASP A 137 17.00 0.02 -4.57
CA ASP A 137 16.63 1.42 -4.79
C ASP A 137 15.93 1.54 -6.17
N VAL A 138 14.66 1.95 -6.18
CA VAL A 138 13.86 2.14 -7.42
C VAL A 138 13.67 3.61 -7.78
N LEU A 139 13.82 4.50 -6.80
CA LEU A 139 13.72 5.95 -6.98
C LEU A 139 14.57 6.65 -5.92
N GLN A 140 15.25 7.71 -6.33
CA GLN A 140 15.90 8.66 -5.42
C GLN A 140 15.54 10.09 -5.83
N ALA A 141 15.26 10.93 -4.84
CA ALA A 141 14.92 12.34 -5.05
C ALA A 141 15.53 13.21 -3.96
N ALA A 142 15.63 14.52 -4.20
CA ALA A 142 15.98 15.46 -3.15
C ALA A 142 14.78 15.66 -2.22
N SER A 143 14.97 15.48 -0.92
CA SER A 143 14.01 15.89 0.10
C SER A 143 14.26 17.34 0.53
N THR A 144 13.28 17.95 1.17
CA THR A 144 13.38 19.31 1.70
C THR A 144 13.19 19.29 3.20
N LYS A 145 13.97 20.09 3.92
CA LYS A 145 13.80 20.28 5.36
C LYS A 145 12.97 21.53 5.64
N ASP A 146 11.85 21.34 6.33
CA ASP A 146 10.97 22.43 6.75
C ASP A 146 11.45 23.06 8.06
N ALA A 147 12.22 24.14 7.95
CA ALA A 147 12.77 24.85 9.10
C ALA A 147 11.69 25.58 9.93
N GLU A 148 10.53 25.86 9.34
CA GLU A 148 9.47 26.63 9.97
C GLU A 148 8.47 25.74 10.73
N MET A 149 8.54 24.42 10.54
CA MET A 149 7.70 23.46 11.24
C MET A 149 7.94 23.46 12.76
N LYS A 150 6.98 24.03 13.49
CA LYS A 150 7.01 24.20 14.95
C LYS A 150 6.83 22.89 15.72
N ARG A 151 5.98 21.98 15.23
CA ARG A 151 5.62 20.73 15.91
C ARG A 151 5.71 19.55 14.93
N PRO A 152 6.93 19.07 14.65
CA PRO A 152 7.10 17.89 13.81
C PRO A 152 6.53 16.66 14.52
N VAL A 153 5.81 15.83 13.77
CA VAL A 153 5.40 14.49 14.18
C VAL A 153 6.22 13.46 13.39
N PRO A 154 6.34 12.21 13.88
CA PRO A 154 7.22 11.23 13.25
C PRO A 154 6.91 10.98 11.78
N LEU A 155 5.63 10.87 11.41
CA LEU A 155 5.19 10.74 10.02
C LEU A 155 3.85 11.45 9.84
N GLN A 156 3.72 12.22 8.76
CA GLN A 156 2.45 12.85 8.38
C GLN A 156 2.38 13.14 6.88
N PHE A 157 1.16 13.24 6.38
CA PHE A 157 0.85 13.74 5.05
C PHE A 157 0.21 15.12 5.16
N THR A 158 0.52 16.02 4.25
CA THR A 158 -0.14 17.33 4.14
C THR A 158 -0.44 17.67 2.68
N GLY A 159 -1.31 18.64 2.45
CA GLY A 159 -1.36 19.31 1.15
C GLY A 159 -0.06 20.10 0.90
N ALA A 160 0.26 20.28 -0.38
CA ALA A 160 1.33 21.17 -0.84
C ALA A 160 0.74 22.35 -1.63
N THR A 161 1.60 23.21 -2.17
CA THR A 161 1.16 24.28 -3.07
C THR A 161 0.62 23.68 -4.38
N GLY A 162 -0.59 24.06 -4.76
CA GLY A 162 -1.27 23.54 -5.95
C GLY A 162 -2.16 22.33 -5.66
N ALA A 163 -3.34 22.30 -6.27
CA ALA A 163 -4.31 21.22 -6.08
C ALA A 163 -3.74 19.87 -6.58
N GLY A 164 -3.96 18.80 -5.81
CA GLY A 164 -3.45 17.46 -6.14
C GLY A 164 -1.97 17.23 -5.81
N ASN A 165 -1.28 18.22 -5.23
CA ASN A 165 0.08 18.08 -4.71
C ASN A 165 0.06 17.86 -3.20
N TYR A 166 0.89 16.95 -2.74
CA TYR A 166 0.98 16.57 -1.33
C TYR A 166 2.42 16.49 -0.88
N ARG A 167 2.62 16.53 0.44
CA ARG A 167 3.89 16.27 1.09
C ARG A 167 3.78 15.06 1.98
N LEU A 168 4.78 14.19 1.89
CA LEU A 168 5.04 13.16 2.89
C LEU A 168 6.19 13.63 3.76
N TYR A 169 5.94 13.79 5.05
CA TYR A 169 6.92 14.20 6.05
C TYR A 169 7.41 13.00 6.87
N HIS A 170 8.70 13.04 7.21
CA HIS A 170 9.31 12.33 8.33
C HIS A 170 9.99 13.35 9.25
N GLY A 171 9.38 13.62 10.42
CA GLY A 171 9.80 14.73 11.26
C GLY A 171 9.68 16.07 10.54
N ARG A 172 10.80 16.68 10.16
CA ARG A 172 10.86 17.95 9.41
C ARG A 172 11.24 17.78 7.94
N ASP A 173 11.73 16.62 7.57
CA ASP A 173 12.11 16.33 6.19
C ASP A 173 10.86 15.90 5.43
N TYR A 174 10.69 16.40 4.21
CA TYR A 174 9.56 16.05 3.38
C TYR A 174 9.94 15.85 1.92
N ILE A 175 9.09 15.11 1.23
CA ILE A 175 9.12 14.97 -0.21
C ILE A 175 7.75 15.36 -0.77
N GLU A 176 7.74 16.12 -1.85
CA GLU A 176 6.52 16.42 -2.59
C GLU A 176 6.22 15.30 -3.59
N PHE A 177 4.94 14.96 -3.68
CA PHE A 177 4.44 14.00 -4.66
C PHE A 177 3.06 14.40 -5.15
N HIS A 178 2.70 13.88 -6.31
CA HIS A 178 1.36 14.01 -6.88
C HIS A 178 1.03 12.75 -7.67
N ARG A 179 -0.25 12.56 -8.02
CA ARG A 179 -0.65 11.46 -8.88
C ARG A 179 -0.11 11.70 -10.29
N ALA A 180 0.53 10.70 -10.88
CA ALA A 180 0.99 10.80 -12.26
C ALA A 180 -0.24 10.91 -13.20
N LYS A 181 -0.09 11.67 -14.29
CA LYS A 181 -1.15 11.87 -15.28
C LYS A 181 -1.26 10.71 -16.26
#